data_AF-A0A0D2QXD7-F1
#
_entry.id   AF-A0A0D2QXD7-F1
#
_cell.length_a   1.000
_cell.length_b   1.000
_cell.length_c   1.000
_cell.angle_alpha   90.00
_cell.angle_beta   90.00
_cell.angle_gamma   90.00
#
_symmetry.space_group_name_H-M   'P 1'
#
loop_
_entity.id
_entity.type
_entity.pdbx_description
1 polymer ?
#
loop_
_entity_poly.entity_id
_entity_poly.type
_entity_poly.pdbx_seq_one_letter_code
_entity_poly.pdbx_strand_id
1 'polypeptide(L)' 'MKQKVVLKVAMNCEKCRSEALQVAAGQAGVDSVALDGKEKEKVVVIGDFDAVKLTNNLRKKVGATEILTLGKHN' A
#
# COMPACT_ATOMS: atom_id res chain seq x y z
N MET A 1 15.75 -5.14 -8.18
CA MET A 1 14.94 -6.35 -7.89
C MET A 1 13.60 -5.85 -7.39
N LYS A 2 12.48 -6.27 -7.97
CA LYS A 2 11.17 -5.77 -7.53
C LYS A 2 10.71 -6.53 -6.27
N GLN A 3 9.96 -5.84 -5.43
CA GLN A 3 9.31 -6.41 -4.24
C GLN A 3 7.80 -6.34 -4.39
N LYS A 4 7.11 -7.30 -3.78
CA LYS A 4 5.66 -7.31 -3.59
C LYS A 4 5.38 -7.16 -2.10
N VAL A 5 4.61 -6.13 -1.76
CA VAL A 5 4.24 -5.82 -0.38
C VAL A 5 2.72 -5.84 -0.26
N VAL A 6 2.23 -6.46 0.81
CA VAL A 6 0.80 -6.44 1.17
C VAL A 6 0.67 -5.67 2.47
N LEU A 7 -0.09 -4.58 2.43
CA LEU A 7 -0.33 -3.66 3.54
C LEU A 7 -1.79 -3.75 3.96
N LYS A 8 -2.09 -3.94 5.24
CA LYS A 8 -3.44 -3.72 5.77
C LYS A 8 -3.57 -2.26 6.16
N VAL A 9 -4.57 -1.55 5.63
CA VAL A 9 -4.82 -0.14 5.94
C VAL A 9 -6.24 0.00 6.49
N ALA A 10 -6.39 0.68 7.62
CA ALA A 10 -7.68 1.03 8.17
C ALA A 10 -8.35 2.10 7.28
N MET A 11 -9.17 1.65 6.33
CA MET A 11 -9.87 2.48 5.35
C MET A 11 -11.38 2.46 5.61
N ASN A 12 -11.88 3.44 6.38
CA ASN A 12 -13.28 3.47 6.83
C ASN A 12 -14.26 4.06 5.80
N CYS A 13 -13.77 4.55 4.65
CA CYS A 13 -14.58 5.27 3.68
C CYS A 13 -14.08 5.05 2.24
N GLU A 14 -14.94 5.25 1.23
CA GLU A 14 -14.52 5.13 -0.18
C GLU A 14 -13.45 6.15 -0.56
N LYS A 15 -13.57 7.39 -0.08
CA LYS A 15 -12.54 8.43 -0.26
C LYS A 15 -11.18 7.97 0.30
N CYS A 16 -11.19 7.28 1.43
CA CYS A 16 -10.00 6.76 2.11
C CYS A 16 -9.31 5.68 1.23
N ARG A 17 -10.09 4.85 0.54
CA ARG A 17 -9.57 3.84 -0.40
C ARG A 17 -8.91 4.49 -1.62
N SER A 18 -9.56 5.50 -2.20
CA SER A 18 -8.98 6.26 -3.31
C SER A 18 -7.71 6.99 -2.89
N GLU A 19 -7.68 7.58 -1.70
CA GLU A 19 -6.48 8.25 -1.16
C GLU A 19 -5.35 7.25 -0.90
N ALA A 20 -5.63 6.06 -0.37
CA ALA A 20 -4.62 5.01 -0.19
C ALA A 20 -3.97 4.59 -1.52
N LEU A 21 -4.79 4.43 -2.57
CA LEU A 21 -4.30 4.14 -3.91
C LEU A 21 -3.42 5.26 -4.45
N GLN A 22 -3.84 6.52 -4.30
CA GLN A 22 -3.06 7.68 -4.75
C GLN A 22 -1.72 7.80 -4.01
N VAL A 23 -1.71 7.60 -2.69
CA VAL A 23 -0.49 7.65 -1.87
C VAL A 23 0.48 6.53 -2.26
N ALA A 24 -0.04 5.32 -2.48
CA ALA A 24 0.79 4.20 -2.91
C ALA A 24 1.32 4.39 -4.33
N ALA A 25 0.48 4.80 -5.28
CA ALA A 25 0.87 5.00 -6.68
C ALA A 25 1.83 6.19 -6.86
N GLY A 26 1.74 7.20 -5.99
CA GLY A 26 2.64 8.36 -6.00
C GLY A 26 4.01 8.12 -5.35
N GLN A 27 4.25 6.96 -4.74
CA GLN A 27 5.57 6.63 -4.17
C GLN A 27 6.56 6.32 -5.30
N ALA A 28 7.75 6.92 -5.22
CA ALA A 28 8.81 6.66 -6.18
C ALA A 28 9.19 5.17 -6.21
N GLY A 29 9.29 4.62 -7.43
CA GLY A 29 9.65 3.23 -7.68
C GLY A 29 8.48 2.24 -7.59
N VAL A 30 7.25 2.70 -7.36
CA VAL A 30 6.05 1.86 -7.48
C VAL A 30 5.67 1.67 -8.94
N ASP A 31 5.46 0.41 -9.35
CA ASP A 31 5.01 0.04 -10.69
C ASP A 31 3.51 -0.24 -10.74
N SER A 32 2.95 -0.82 -9.67
CA SER A 32 1.56 -1.24 -9.64
C SER A 32 1.01 -1.25 -8.22
N VAL A 33 -0.27 -0.89 -8.11
CA VAL A 33 -1.03 -0.87 -6.85
C VAL A 33 -2.40 -1.49 -7.10
N ALA A 34 -2.85 -2.34 -6.18
CA ALA A 34 -4.19 -2.91 -6.19
C ALA A 34 -4.78 -2.92 -4.77
N LEU A 35 -6.11 -2.88 -4.69
CA LEU A 35 -6.83 -3.19 -3.45
C LEU A 35 -7.20 -4.68 -3.44
N ASP A 36 -7.03 -5.32 -2.29
CA ASP A 36 -7.33 -6.72 -2.06
C ASP A 36 -8.06 -6.93 -0.73
N GLY A 37 -8.55 -8.15 -0.50
CA GLY A 37 -9.35 -8.54 0.66
C GLY A 37 -10.84 -8.31 0.46
N LYS A 38 -11.66 -9.07 1.21
CA LYS A 38 -13.14 -9.04 1.09
C LYS A 38 -13.73 -7.64 1.29
N GLU A 39 -13.13 -6.85 2.17
CA GLU A 39 -13.59 -5.48 2.48
C GLU A 39 -12.72 -4.37 1.85
N LYS A 40 -11.82 -4.74 0.91
CA LYS A 40 -10.83 -3.82 0.30
C LYS A 40 -9.97 -3.11 1.34
N GLU A 41 -9.58 -3.85 2.38
CA GLU A 41 -8.77 -3.37 3.50
C GLU A 41 -7.26 -3.57 3.27
N LYS A 42 -6.88 -4.27 2.21
CA LYS A 42 -5.48 -4.53 1.85
C LYS A 42 -5.06 -3.73 0.63
N VAL A 43 -3.86 -3.19 0.66
CA VAL A 43 -3.19 -2.55 -0.47
C VAL A 43 -2.01 -3.43 -0.86
N VAL A 44 -2.02 -3.92 -2.09
CA VAL A 44 -0.93 -4.71 -2.69
C VAL A 44 -0.11 -3.77 -3.56
N VAL A 45 1.18 -3.70 -3.32
CA VAL A 45 2.10 -2.80 -4.05
C VAL A 45 3.26 -3.60 -4.61
N ILE A 46 3.58 -3.35 -5.87
CA ILE A 46 4.70 -3.97 -6.59
C ILE A 46 5.62 -2.86 -7.11
N GLY A 47 6.92 -3.02 -6.92
CA GLY A 47 7.92 -2.07 -7.43
C GLY A 47 9.27 -2.18 -6.72
N ASP A 48 10.11 -1.18 -6.88
CA ASP A 48 11.37 -1.00 -6.16
C ASP A 48 11.29 0.28 -5.31
N PHE A 49 10.67 0.16 -4.14
CA PHE A 49 10.34 1.28 -3.26
C PHE A 49 10.72 1.00 -1.81
N ASP A 50 10.81 2.05 -1.01
CA ASP A 50 10.97 1.92 0.44
C ASP A 50 9.63 1.60 1.11
N ALA A 51 9.46 0.34 1.52
CA ALA A 51 8.23 -0.14 2.18
C ALA A 51 7.96 0.55 3.53
N VAL A 52 9.00 0.94 4.27
CA VAL A 52 8.86 1.65 5.56
C VAL A 52 8.37 3.07 5.29
N LYS A 53 8.96 3.76 4.32
CA LYS A 53 8.54 5.10 3.90
C LYS A 53 7.09 5.10 3.39
N LEU A 54 6.72 4.10 2.57
CA LEU A 54 5.35 3.95 2.08
C LEU A 54 4.37 3.72 3.24
N THR A 55 4.69 2.81 4.16
CA THR A 55 3.86 2.52 5.34
C THR A 55 3.67 3.77 6.20
N ASN A 56 4.72 4.55 6.41
CA ASN A 56 4.64 5.81 7.15
C ASN A 56 3.76 6.85 6.46
N ASN A 57 3.82 6.95 5.12
CA ASN A 57 2.97 7.87 4.37
C ASN A 57 1.49 7.49 4.47
N LEU A 58 1.17 6.20 4.37
CA LEU A 58 -0.21 5.70 4.52
C LEU A 58 -0.74 5.93 5.95
N ARG A 59 0.10 5.70 6.98
CA ARG A 59 -0.24 6.01 8.39
C ARG A 59 -0.58 7.47 8.61
N LYS A 60 0.13 8.38 7.96
CA LYS A 60 -0.05 9.82 8.12
C LYS A 60 -1.26 10.37 7.37
N LYS A 61 -1.53 9.85 6.16
CA LYS A 61 -2.54 10.41 5.26
C LYS A 61 -3.88 9.69 5.31
N VAL A 62 -3.86 8.38 5.54
CA VAL A 62 -5.07 7.54 5.40
C VAL A 62 -5.51 6.98 6.75
N GLY A 63 -4.62 6.25 7.42
CA GLY A 63 -4.98 5.57 8.66
C GLY A 63 -3.99 4.49 9.06
N ALA A 64 -4.24 3.84 10.20
CA ALA A 64 -3.38 2.80 10.74
C ALA A 64 -3.04 1.76 9.65
N THR A 65 -1.75 1.52 9.44
CA THR A 65 -1.24 0.64 8.38
C THR A 65 -0.28 -0.39 8.97
N GLU A 66 -0.43 -1.64 8.57
CA GLU A 66 0.40 -2.77 8.98
C GLU A 66 0.95 -3.50 7.75
N ILE A 67 2.22 -3.91 7.81
CA ILE A 67 2.84 -4.73 6.76
C ILE A 67 2.48 -6.19 7.05
N LEU A 68 1.67 -6.80 6.19
CA LEU A 68 1.31 -8.22 6.30
C LEU A 68 2.33 -9.12 5.63
N THR A 69 2.89 -8.68 4.51
CA THR A 69 3.85 -9.48 3.73
C THR A 69 4.81 -8.56 3.01
N LEU A 70 6.09 -8.92 3.00
CA LEU A 70 7.14 -8.29 2.23
C LEU A 70 7.98 -9.40 1.61
N GLY A 71 8.02 -9.46 0.27
CA GLY A 71 8.76 -10.49 -0.45
C GLY A 71 9.27 -10.01 -1.81
N LYS A 72 10.20 -10.78 -2.39
CA LYS A 72 10.68 -10.53 -3.76
C LYS A 72 9.59 -10.87 -4.77
N HIS A 73 9.45 -10.03 -5.78
CA HIS A 73 8.63 -10.30 -6.96
C HIS A 73 9.58 -10.68 -8.10
N ASN A 74 9.66 -11.99 -8.39
CA ASN A 74 10.42 -12.57 -9.50
C ASN A 74 9.60 -12.55 -10.78
#